data_AF-A0A944NXC6-F1
#
_entry.id   AF-A0A944NXC6-F1
#
_cell.length_a   1.000
_cell.length_b   1.000
_cell.length_c   1.000
_cell.angle_alpha   90.00
_cell.angle_beta   90.00
_cell.angle_gamma   90.00
#
_symmetry.space_group_name_H-M   'P 1'
#
loop_
_entity.id
_entity.type
_entity.pdbx_description
1 polymer ?
#
loop_
_entity_poly.entity_id
_entity_poly.type
_entity_poly.pdbx_seq_one_letter_code
_entity_poly.pdbx_strand_id
1 'polypeptide(L)'
;MTDTTYTASLSGQPAETVSQAFRTLARLVMIETLSWPGRVLQTLVVWQKRFELRIHLAGLDAHLRHDVGLTQADIAAETKKPFWTA
;
A
#
# COMPACT_ATOMS: atom_id res chain seq x y z
N MET A 1 -24.28 -7.71 -63.52
CA MET A 1 -24.03 -9.09 -63.07
C MET A 1 -22.55 -9.34 -63.34
N THR A 2 -21.62 -9.21 -62.40
CA THR A 2 -21.62 -9.30 -60.93
C THR A 2 -20.55 -8.36 -60.37
N ASP A 3 -20.84 -7.74 -59.23
CA ASP A 3 -19.90 -6.95 -58.42
C ASP A 3 -18.66 -7.76 -58.02
N THR A 4 -17.47 -7.23 -58.33
CA THR A 4 -16.17 -7.86 -57.96
C THR A 4 -15.27 -6.91 -57.18
N THR A 5 -15.83 -5.96 -56.44
CA THR A 5 -15.04 -4.96 -55.68
C THR A 5 -15.07 -5.19 -54.15
N TYR A 6 -15.76 -6.21 -53.64
CA TYR A 6 -16.08 -6.26 -52.21
C TYR A 6 -15.11 -7.03 -51.29
N THR A 7 -14.14 -7.80 -51.77
CA THR A 7 -13.41 -8.75 -50.90
C THR A 7 -12.03 -8.30 -50.40
N ALA A 8 -11.55 -7.09 -50.72
CA ALA A 8 -10.18 -6.70 -50.37
C ALA A 8 -9.99 -6.08 -48.97
N SER A 9 -11.06 -5.78 -48.22
CA SER A 9 -10.95 -5.01 -46.96
C SER A 9 -11.17 -5.82 -45.68
N LEU A 10 -11.24 -7.15 -45.76
CA LEU A 10 -11.60 -7.98 -44.60
C LEU A 10 -10.59 -9.09 -44.26
N SER A 11 -9.29 -8.80 -44.27
CA SER A 11 -8.33 -9.71 -43.62
C SER A 11 -7.11 -8.98 -43.05
N GLY A 12 -7.09 -8.86 -41.71
CA GLY A 12 -5.97 -8.43 -40.89
C GLY A 12 -6.00 -6.92 -40.64
N GLN A 13 -6.35 -6.42 -39.45
CA GLN A 13 -5.50 -6.49 -38.28
C GLN A 13 -6.32 -6.48 -36.96
N PRO A 14 -6.76 -7.64 -36.43
CA PRO A 14 -7.33 -7.70 -35.08
C PRO A 14 -6.24 -7.61 -33.99
N ALA A 15 -5.02 -8.07 -34.26
CA ALA A 15 -3.96 -8.20 -33.26
C ALA A 15 -3.36 -6.85 -32.80
N GLU A 16 -3.14 -5.91 -33.73
CA GLU A 16 -2.58 -4.58 -33.46
C GLU A 16 -3.55 -3.73 -32.61
N THR A 17 -4.83 -3.74 -32.97
CA THR A 17 -5.88 -2.97 -32.29
C THR A 17 -6.11 -3.45 -30.86
N VAL A 18 -6.14 -4.78 -30.67
CA VAL A 18 -6.25 -5.37 -29.33
C VAL A 18 -5.01 -5.06 -28.49
N SER A 19 -3.81 -5.15 -29.07
CA SER A 19 -2.55 -4.81 -28.37
C SER A 19 -2.48 -3.34 -27.95
N GLN A 20 -2.90 -2.41 -28.80
CA GLN A 20 -2.93 -0.98 -28.48
C GLN A 20 -4.01 -0.65 -27.45
N ALA A 21 -5.19 -1.26 -27.55
CA ALA A 21 -6.23 -1.13 -26.53
C ALA A 21 -5.73 -1.65 -25.18
N PHE A 22 -5.10 -2.82 -25.14
CA PHE A 22 -4.50 -3.38 -23.92
C PHE A 22 -3.40 -2.48 -23.36
N ARG A 23 -2.50 -1.93 -24.19
CA ARG A 23 -1.44 -1.00 -23.73
C ARG A 23 -2.00 0.30 -23.17
N THR A 24 -3.09 0.80 -23.75
CA THR A 24 -3.73 2.06 -23.30
C THR A 24 -4.50 1.84 -22.00
N LEU A 25 -5.22 0.73 -21.90
CA LEU A 25 -5.86 0.30 -20.65
C LEU A 25 -4.81 0.00 -19.57
N ALA A 26 -3.71 -0.67 -19.90
CA ALA A 26 -2.61 -0.91 -18.99
C ALA A 26 -1.98 0.40 -18.48
N ARG A 27 -1.77 1.42 -19.35
CA ARG A 27 -1.28 2.74 -18.91
C ARG A 27 -2.23 3.45 -17.96
N LEU A 28 -3.53 3.37 -18.19
CA LEU A 28 -4.54 3.99 -17.30
C LEU A 28 -4.66 3.24 -15.97
N VAL A 29 -4.59 1.90 -15.99
CA VAL A 29 -4.63 1.07 -14.77
C VAL A 29 -3.34 1.18 -13.96
N MET A 30 -2.17 1.24 -14.60
CA MET A 30 -0.86 1.11 -13.93
C MET A 30 -0.42 2.34 -13.13
N ILE A 31 -0.96 3.54 -13.42
CA ILE A 31 -0.58 4.78 -12.73
C ILE A 31 -1.44 5.05 -11.48
N GLU A 32 -2.70 4.63 -11.47
CA GLU A 32 -3.58 4.84 -10.31
C GLU A 32 -3.55 3.67 -9.32
N THR A 33 -3.33 2.44 -9.79
CA THR A 33 -3.46 1.24 -8.94
C THR A 33 -2.22 0.88 -8.11
N LEU A 34 -1.06 1.45 -8.45
CA LEU A 34 0.21 1.10 -7.83
C LEU A 34 0.56 1.95 -6.58
N SER A 35 -0.28 2.92 -6.22
CA SER A 35 -0.02 3.83 -5.09
C SER A 35 -0.43 3.25 -3.72
N TRP A 36 -1.21 2.18 -3.71
CA TRP A 36 -1.80 1.58 -2.51
C TRP A 36 -0.82 0.67 -1.77
N PRO A 37 0.00 -0.15 -2.46
CA PRO A 37 1.03 -0.94 -1.81
C PRO A 37 1.98 -0.08 -0.97
N GLY A 38 2.36 1.10 -1.47
CA GLY A 38 3.19 2.05 -0.72
C GLY A 38 2.54 2.51 0.59
N ARG A 39 1.23 2.82 0.57
CA ARG A 39 0.49 3.24 1.77
C ARG A 39 0.33 2.10 2.79
N VAL A 40 0.09 0.88 2.33
CA VAL A 40 0.01 -0.30 3.20
C VAL A 40 1.38 -0.56 3.84
N LEU A 41 2.46 -0.55 3.07
CA LEU A 41 3.82 -0.72 3.60
C LEU A 41 4.19 0.38 4.60
N GLN A 42 3.86 1.64 4.29
CA GLN A 42 4.06 2.75 5.22
C GLN A 42 3.29 2.53 6.54
N THR A 43 2.05 2.06 6.46
CA THR A 43 1.23 1.75 7.63
C THR A 43 1.85 0.62 8.47
N LEU A 44 2.33 -0.44 7.82
CA LEU A 44 3.03 -1.54 8.49
C LEU A 44 4.31 -1.08 9.18
N VAL A 45 5.11 -0.21 8.56
CA VAL A 45 6.31 0.39 9.17
C VAL A 45 5.95 1.22 10.41
N VAL A 46 4.87 2.00 10.34
CA VAL A 46 4.37 2.76 11.51
C VAL A 46 4.00 1.83 12.65
N TRP A 47 3.31 0.73 12.35
CA TRP A 47 2.92 -0.27 13.34
C TRP A 47 4.11 -0.99 13.96
N GLN A 48 5.11 -1.38 13.15
CA GLN A 48 6.36 -1.96 13.63
C GLN A 48 7.08 -1.01 14.59
N LYS A 49 7.25 0.26 14.20
CA LYS A 49 7.89 1.27 15.04
C LYS A 49 7.16 1.47 16.36
N ARG A 50 5.82 1.48 16.36
CA ARG A 50 5.01 1.58 17.59
C ARG A 50 5.21 0.38 18.51
N PHE A 51 5.27 -0.81 17.94
CA PHE A 51 5.52 -2.03 18.71
C PHE A 51 6.89 -1.97 19.39
N GLU A 52 7.94 -1.62 18.67
CA GLU A 52 9.30 -1.45 19.21
C GLU A 52 9.36 -0.40 20.32
N LEU A 53 8.74 0.77 20.09
CA LEU A 53 8.69 1.84 21.08
C LEU A 53 7.99 1.40 22.37
N ARG A 54 6.89 0.64 22.27
CA ARG A 54 6.15 0.15 23.44
C ARG A 54 6.92 -0.95 24.19
N ILE A 55 7.64 -1.83 23.49
CA ILE A 55 8.56 -2.77 24.13
C ILE A 55 9.65 -2.02 24.90
N HIS A 56 10.25 -1.00 24.27
CA HIS A 56 11.29 -0.21 24.90
C HIS A 56 10.75 0.55 26.12
N LEU A 57 9.56 1.14 26.01
CA LEU A 57 8.89 1.82 27.11
C LEU A 57 8.56 0.88 28.27
N ALA A 58 8.11 -0.36 27.97
CA ALA A 58 7.85 -1.38 28.98
C ALA A 58 9.12 -1.79 29.75
N GLY A 59 10.27 -1.77 29.07
CA GLY A 59 11.58 -2.08 29.65
C GLY A 59 12.28 -0.90 30.32
N LEU A 60 11.68 0.29 30.38
CA LEU A 60 12.34 1.48 30.90
C LEU A 60 12.62 1.36 32.42
N ASP A 61 13.87 1.57 32.82
CA ASP A 61 14.31 1.49 34.21
C ASP A 61 13.52 2.45 35.12
N ALA A 62 13.27 2.03 36.36
CA ALA A 62 12.48 2.80 37.33
C ALA A 62 13.04 4.20 37.60
N HIS A 63 14.37 4.35 37.62
CA HIS A 63 15.01 5.64 37.80
C HIS A 63 14.76 6.58 36.61
N LEU A 64 14.95 6.08 35.38
CA LEU A 64 14.68 6.86 34.16
C LEU A 64 13.22 7.28 34.09
N ARG A 65 12.28 6.37 34.44
CA ARG A 65 10.85 6.68 34.50
C ARG A 65 10.56 7.85 35.44
N HIS A 66 11.19 7.85 36.61
CA HIS A 66 11.02 8.93 37.59
C HIS A 66 11.59 10.25 37.06
N ASP A 67 12.73 10.23 36.37
CA ASP A 67 13.37 11.43 35.83
C ASP A 67 12.54 12.12 34.73
N VAL A 68 11.84 11.35 33.89
CA VAL A 68 10.86 11.89 32.92
C VAL A 68 9.44 12.06 33.49
N GLY A 69 9.22 11.75 34.77
CA GLY A 69 7.93 11.91 35.44
C GLY A 69 6.84 10.94 34.98
N LEU A 70 7.21 9.76 34.46
CA LEU A 70 6.27 8.72 34.05
C LEU A 70 5.95 7.77 35.19
N THR A 71 4.66 7.53 35.44
CA THR A 71 4.23 6.52 36.41
C THR A 71 4.20 5.13 35.79
N GLN A 72 4.21 4.08 36.64
CA GLN A 72 3.98 2.70 36.17
C GLN A 72 2.61 2.55 35.49
N ALA A 73 1.60 3.31 35.93
CA ALA A 73 0.25 3.27 35.38
C ALA A 73 0.22 3.84 33.95
N ASP A 74 0.94 4.94 33.70
CA ASP A 74 1.03 5.54 32.36
C ASP A 74 1.67 4.58 31.35
N ILE A 75 2.75 3.92 31.76
CA ILE A 75 3.42 2.91 30.92
C ILE A 75 2.52 1.71 30.68
N ALA A 76 1.84 1.22 31.72
CA ALA A 76 0.90 0.12 31.58
C ALA A 76 -0.27 0.49 30.65
N ALA A 77 -0.74 1.72 30.68
CA ALA A 77 -1.79 2.21 29.77
C ALA A 77 -1.29 2.29 28.33
N GLU A 78 -0.10 2.85 28.09
CA GLU A 78 0.46 3.00 26.75
C GLU A 78 0.86 1.66 26.12
N THR A 79 1.47 0.76 26.89
CA THR A 79 1.92 -0.57 26.41
C THR A 79 0.76 -1.51 26.11
N LYS A 80 -0.41 -1.32 26.75
CA LYS A 80 -1.64 -2.06 26.46
C LYS A 80 -2.31 -1.64 25.16
N LYS A 81 -1.97 -0.48 24.60
CA LYS A 81 -2.56 -0.04 23.32
C LYS A 81 -2.18 -1.01 22.21
N PRO A 82 -3.14 -1.45 21.38
CA PRO A 82 -2.80 -2.26 20.23
C PRO A 82 -1.93 -1.47 19.23
N PHE A 83 -1.05 -2.15 18.50
CA PHE A 83 -0.05 -1.51 17.61
C PHE A 83 -0.68 -0.63 16.52
N TRP A 84 -1.90 -0.95 16.10
CA TRP A 84 -2.61 -0.21 15.06
C TRP A 84 -3.20 1.12 15.54
N THR A 85 -3.30 1.34 16.85
CA THR A 85 -3.92 2.54 17.43
C THR A 85 -2.86 3.54 17.90
N ALA A 86 -3.10 4.82 17.62
CA ALA A 86 -2.32 5.96 18.12
C ALA A 86 -2.76 6.28 19.56
#